data_AF-A0A7K1ETY9-F1
#
_entry.id   AF-A0A7K1ETY9-F1
#
_cell.length_a   1.000
_cell.length_b   1.000
_cell.length_c   1.000
_cell.angle_alpha   90.00
_cell.angle_beta   90.00
_cell.angle_gamma   90.00
#
_symmetry.space_group_name_H-M   'P 1'
#
loop_
_entity.id
_entity.type
_entity.pdbx_description
1 polymer ?
#
loop_
_entity_poly.entity_id
_entity_poly.type
_entity_poly.pdbx_seq_one_letter_code
_entity_poly.pdbx_strand_id
1 'polypeptide(L)'
;MLRATLFLHGGNEFHADDDETFEFDNFFIKSIIGARVGIFPGASMSERDKVATVAFASGYFSLHGVELIDISEISTASLAELDALILPGGSPVKLLSELAPQKAELEEFFQRGVLYGASAGAMVLGRGFTMGGTWHPGLALGEFEALVHFTVELPARPGLLYGLPEGQGLAVANTGEILAKSSG
;
A
#
# COMPACT_ATOMS: atom_id res chain seq x y z
N MET A 1 12.33 -12.62 -6.09
CA MET A 1 11.04 -11.89 -6.22
C MET A 1 10.30 -12.10 -4.92
N LEU A 2 9.99 -11.02 -4.20
CA LEU A 2 9.13 -11.11 -3.02
C LEU A 2 7.73 -11.52 -3.49
N ARG A 3 7.14 -12.52 -2.84
CA ARG A 3 5.76 -12.97 -3.07
C ARG A 3 5.07 -12.99 -1.72
N ALA A 4 3.75 -12.81 -1.71
CA ALA A 4 2.99 -12.76 -0.47
C ALA A 4 3.60 -11.77 0.53
N THR A 5 3.93 -10.58 0.04
CA THR A 5 4.55 -9.50 0.82
C THR A 5 3.69 -8.24 0.77
N LEU A 6 3.43 -7.66 1.93
CA LEU A 6 2.79 -6.37 2.10
C LEU A 6 3.87 -5.32 2.32
N PHE A 7 3.91 -4.30 1.48
CA PHE A 7 4.68 -3.09 1.71
C PHE A 7 3.73 -2.03 2.29
N LEU A 8 3.98 -1.62 3.53
CA LEU A 8 3.15 -0.69 4.27
C LEU A 8 3.91 0.63 4.40
N HIS A 9 3.49 1.65 3.65
CA HIS A 9 4.10 2.98 3.66
C HIS A 9 3.26 3.95 4.50
N GLY A 10 3.91 4.72 5.38
CA GLY A 10 3.27 5.64 6.32
C GLY A 10 2.60 6.86 5.70
N GLY A 11 2.90 7.13 4.43
CA GLY A 11 2.34 8.20 3.62
C GLY A 11 3.41 9.19 3.17
N ASN A 12 3.02 10.13 2.30
CA ASN A 12 3.97 10.98 1.59
C ASN A 12 4.94 10.14 0.74
N GLU A 13 4.39 9.21 -0.05
CA GLU A 13 5.09 8.29 -0.94
C GLU A 13 5.53 8.94 -2.27
N PHE A 14 6.49 8.28 -2.94
CA PHE A 14 6.95 8.53 -4.32
C PHE A 14 7.66 9.87 -4.53
N HIS A 15 8.61 10.20 -3.64
CA HIS A 15 9.46 11.38 -3.79
C HIS A 15 10.79 11.01 -4.44
N ALA A 16 11.21 11.84 -5.40
CA ALA A 16 12.45 11.67 -6.14
C ALA A 16 13.66 12.29 -5.45
N ASP A 17 13.48 12.89 -4.27
CA ASP A 17 14.58 13.51 -3.52
C ASP A 17 15.43 12.41 -2.88
N ASP A 18 16.76 12.48 -3.08
CA ASP A 18 17.77 11.54 -2.58
C ASP A 18 17.95 11.58 -1.04
N ASP A 19 16.97 12.09 -0.30
CA ASP A 19 17.03 12.16 1.16
C ASP A 19 16.79 10.77 1.75
N GLU A 20 17.51 10.44 2.82
CA GLU A 20 17.45 9.14 3.49
C GLU A 20 16.02 8.83 4.01
N THR A 21 15.17 9.85 4.09
CA THR A 21 13.76 9.77 4.46
C THR A 21 12.89 8.98 3.48
N PHE A 22 13.34 8.69 2.25
CA PHE A 22 12.57 7.92 1.25
C PHE A 22 13.21 6.56 0.90
N GLU A 23 14.05 6.03 1.80
CA GLU A 23 14.69 4.71 1.66
C GLU A 23 13.69 3.59 1.32
N PHE A 24 12.45 3.67 1.85
CA PHE A 24 11.47 2.60 1.70
C PHE A 24 10.92 2.49 0.27
N ASP A 25 10.67 3.61 -0.41
CA ASP A 25 10.25 3.59 -1.80
C ASP A 25 11.35 3.02 -2.70
N ASN A 26 12.61 3.37 -2.43
CA ASN A 26 13.77 2.79 -3.09
C ASN A 26 13.87 1.27 -2.88
N PHE A 27 13.61 0.80 -1.66
CA PHE A 27 13.57 -0.64 -1.36
C PHE A 27 12.44 -1.35 -2.12
N PHE A 28 11.25 -0.74 -2.19
CA PHE A 28 10.15 -1.27 -2.99
C PHE A 28 10.52 -1.35 -4.47
N ILE A 29 11.02 -0.26 -5.08
CA ILE A 29 11.46 -0.22 -6.48
C ILE A 29 12.44 -1.35 -6.79
N LYS A 30 13.48 -1.52 -5.98
CA LYS A 30 14.48 -2.60 -6.17
C LYS A 30 13.85 -3.99 -6.11
N SER A 31 12.76 -4.15 -5.35
CA SER A 31 12.06 -5.42 -5.18
C SER A 31 11.16 -5.80 -6.38
N ILE A 32 10.82 -4.83 -7.23
CA ILE A 32 9.88 -4.99 -8.35
C ILE A 32 10.52 -4.73 -9.73
N ILE A 33 11.84 -4.63 -9.84
CA ILE A 33 12.51 -4.46 -11.13
C ILE A 33 12.13 -5.63 -12.06
N GLY A 34 11.63 -5.29 -13.26
CA GLY A 34 11.17 -6.25 -14.27
C GLY A 34 9.78 -6.85 -13.99
N ALA A 35 9.11 -6.42 -12.93
CA ALA A 35 7.76 -6.84 -12.57
C ALA A 35 6.70 -6.05 -13.35
N ARG A 36 5.52 -6.64 -13.56
CA ARG A 36 4.34 -5.95 -14.07
C ARG A 36 3.58 -5.32 -12.91
N VAL A 37 3.49 -3.99 -12.89
CA VAL A 37 3.00 -3.24 -11.73
C VAL A 37 1.72 -2.50 -12.07
N GLY A 38 0.66 -2.78 -11.33
CA GLY A 38 -0.59 -2.04 -11.42
C GLY A 38 -0.70 -0.98 -10.33
N ILE A 39 -1.43 0.09 -10.61
CA ILE A 39 -1.86 1.08 -9.61
C ILE A 39 -3.39 1.15 -9.60
N PHE A 40 -3.98 1.02 -8.42
CA PHE A 40 -5.43 1.16 -8.22
C PHE A 40 -5.71 2.39 -7.33
N PRO A 41 -5.98 3.57 -7.91
CA PRO A 41 -6.20 4.82 -7.18
C PRO A 41 -7.62 4.93 -6.57
N GLY A 42 -8.14 3.84 -6.00
CA GLY A 42 -9.51 3.78 -5.45
C GLY A 42 -9.74 4.65 -4.21
N ALA A 43 -8.67 5.16 -3.59
CA ALA A 43 -8.75 6.08 -2.46
C ALA A 43 -9.08 7.53 -2.88
N SER A 44 -8.89 7.89 -4.15
CA SER A 44 -9.09 9.25 -4.67
C SER A 44 -10.57 9.65 -4.69
N MET A 45 -10.91 10.84 -4.19
CA MET A 45 -12.30 11.29 -3.99
C MET A 45 -12.96 11.90 -5.23
N SER A 46 -12.18 12.17 -6.28
CA SER A 46 -12.67 12.66 -7.56
C SER A 46 -11.85 12.09 -8.73
N GLU A 47 -12.40 12.14 -9.94
CA GLU A 47 -11.66 11.75 -11.16
C GLU A 47 -10.39 12.60 -11.36
N ARG A 48 -10.43 13.88 -10.99
CA ARG A 48 -9.25 14.74 -11.05
C ARG A 48 -8.15 14.24 -10.13
N ASP A 49 -8.49 13.86 -8.90
CA ASP A 49 -7.54 13.33 -7.93
C ASP A 49 -6.99 11.98 -8.39
N LYS A 50 -7.83 11.15 -9.03
CA LYS A 50 -7.43 9.86 -9.61
C LYS A 50 -6.34 10.06 -10.66
N VAL A 51 -6.60 10.91 -11.65
CA VAL A 51 -5.65 11.24 -12.73
C VAL A 51 -4.36 11.82 -12.17
N ALA A 52 -4.46 12.75 -11.21
CA ALA A 52 -3.27 13.36 -10.59
C ALA A 52 -2.41 12.33 -9.84
N THR A 53 -3.06 11.43 -9.08
CA THR A 53 -2.37 10.37 -8.31
C THR A 53 -1.63 9.41 -9.24
N VAL A 54 -2.30 8.95 -10.31
CA VAL A 54 -1.68 8.06 -11.30
C VAL A 54 -0.55 8.77 -12.03
N ALA A 55 -0.75 10.02 -12.48
CA ALA A 55 0.28 10.77 -13.18
C ALA A 55 1.52 11.00 -12.31
N PHE A 56 1.34 11.32 -11.03
CA PHE A 56 2.43 11.51 -10.07
C PHE A 56 3.21 10.22 -9.85
N ALA A 57 2.52 9.12 -9.52
CA ALA A 57 3.16 7.82 -9.33
C ALA A 57 3.86 7.37 -10.62
N SER A 58 3.19 7.39 -11.78
CA SER A 58 3.80 7.00 -13.06
C SER A 58 5.05 7.83 -13.38
N GLY A 59 5.05 9.12 -13.07
CA GLY A 59 6.23 9.98 -13.17
C GLY A 59 7.39 9.45 -12.34
N TYR A 60 7.18 9.19 -11.05
CA TYR A 60 8.19 8.63 -10.15
C TYR A 60 8.72 7.27 -10.64
N PHE A 61 7.84 6.29 -10.89
CA PHE A 61 8.26 4.94 -11.30
C PHE A 61 8.98 4.93 -12.66
N SER A 62 8.64 5.85 -13.57
CA SER A 62 9.33 5.99 -14.86
C SER A 62 10.81 6.38 -14.72
N LEU A 63 11.18 7.13 -13.68
CA LEU A 63 12.58 7.46 -13.37
C LEU A 63 13.42 6.19 -13.09
N HIS A 64 12.75 5.12 -12.67
CA HIS A 64 13.33 3.82 -12.36
C HIS A 64 13.09 2.76 -13.45
N GLY A 65 12.54 3.16 -14.61
CA GLY A 65 12.27 2.25 -15.72
C GLY A 65 11.10 1.29 -15.46
N VAL A 66 10.20 1.62 -14.53
CA VAL A 66 8.99 0.85 -14.26
C VAL A 66 7.78 1.58 -14.84
N GLU A 67 7.04 0.91 -15.72
CA GLU A 67 5.78 1.42 -16.27
C GLU A 67 4.60 0.91 -15.43
N LEU A 68 3.75 1.82 -14.96
CA LEU A 68 2.56 1.48 -14.20
C LEU A 68 1.36 1.26 -15.12
N ILE A 69 0.60 0.20 -14.84
CA ILE A 69 -0.68 -0.09 -15.47
C ILE A 69 -1.78 0.52 -14.61
N ASP A 70 -2.54 1.47 -15.15
CA ASP A 70 -3.71 2.04 -14.46
C ASP A 70 -4.83 1.00 -14.38
N ILE A 71 -5.19 0.62 -13.15
CA ILE A 71 -6.24 -0.34 -12.86
C ILE A 71 -7.51 0.44 -12.48
N SER A 72 -8.51 0.37 -13.34
CA SER A 72 -9.82 1.01 -13.11
C SER A 72 -10.69 0.23 -12.14
N GLU A 73 -10.58 -1.10 -12.13
CA GLU A 73 -11.36 -2.02 -11.30
C GLU A 73 -10.53 -3.25 -10.90
N ILE A 74 -10.77 -3.76 -9.70
CA ILE A 74 -10.16 -5.00 -9.22
C ILE A 74 -11.02 -6.19 -9.65
N SER A 75 -10.41 -7.11 -10.39
CA SER A 75 -10.99 -8.39 -10.77
C SER A 75 -9.88 -9.41 -11.02
N THR A 76 -10.21 -10.69 -11.10
CA THR A 76 -9.25 -11.74 -11.49
C THR A 76 -8.55 -11.40 -12.82
N ALA A 77 -9.29 -10.82 -13.78
CA ALA A 77 -8.76 -10.49 -15.09
C ALA A 77 -7.77 -9.31 -15.05
N SER A 78 -8.10 -8.22 -14.33
CA SER A 78 -7.21 -7.07 -14.23
C SER A 78 -5.94 -7.37 -13.43
N LEU A 79 -6.01 -8.33 -12.49
CA LEU A 79 -4.86 -8.75 -11.68
C LEU A 79 -4.03 -9.86 -12.32
N ALA A 80 -4.54 -10.62 -13.28
CA ALA A 80 -3.97 -11.89 -13.77
C ALA A 80 -2.48 -11.81 -14.15
N GLU A 81 -2.10 -10.73 -14.83
CA GLU A 81 -0.74 -10.53 -15.34
C GLU A 81 0.10 -9.60 -14.46
N LEU A 82 -0.42 -9.12 -13.33
CA LEU A 82 0.34 -8.27 -12.42
C LEU A 82 1.17 -9.10 -11.46
N ASP A 83 2.35 -8.58 -11.12
CA ASP A 83 3.23 -9.10 -10.07
C ASP A 83 3.14 -8.24 -8.80
N ALA A 84 2.86 -6.95 -8.95
CA ALA A 84 2.68 -6.01 -7.85
C ALA A 84 1.48 -5.09 -8.10
N LEU A 85 0.78 -4.73 -7.02
CA LEU A 85 -0.33 -3.78 -7.04
C LEU A 85 -0.11 -2.70 -5.99
N ILE A 86 -0.24 -1.44 -6.42
CA ILE A 86 -0.09 -0.23 -5.61
C ILE A 86 -1.47 0.32 -5.25
N LEU A 87 -1.67 0.56 -3.95
CA LEU A 87 -2.82 1.21 -3.35
C LEU A 87 -2.34 2.54 -2.73
N PRO A 88 -2.47 3.68 -3.43
CA PRO A 88 -1.95 4.96 -2.98
C PRO A 88 -2.81 5.57 -1.85
N GLY A 89 -2.33 6.70 -1.30
CA GLY A 89 -3.07 7.46 -0.29
C GLY A 89 -4.40 8.06 -0.77
N GLY A 90 -5.23 8.51 0.17
CA GLY A 90 -6.54 9.11 -0.08
C GLY A 90 -7.53 8.80 1.05
N SER A 91 -8.78 8.48 0.72
CA SER A 91 -9.80 8.06 1.70
C SER A 91 -9.76 6.55 1.94
N PRO A 92 -9.41 6.06 3.14
CA PRO A 92 -9.40 4.63 3.45
C PRO A 92 -10.82 4.04 3.47
N VAL A 93 -11.84 4.84 3.82
CA VAL A 93 -13.24 4.39 3.79
C VAL A 93 -13.71 4.17 2.35
N LYS A 94 -13.38 5.09 1.43
CA LYS A 94 -13.69 4.93 0.01
C LYS A 94 -12.95 3.74 -0.57
N LEU A 95 -11.64 3.66 -0.34
CA LEU A 95 -10.81 2.55 -0.82
C LEU A 95 -11.35 1.20 -0.33
N LEU A 96 -11.67 1.09 0.96
CA LEU A 96 -12.26 -0.12 1.53
C LEU A 96 -13.60 -0.48 0.86
N SER A 97 -14.45 0.50 0.57
CA SER A 97 -15.74 0.25 -0.09
C SER A 97 -15.60 -0.30 -1.52
N GLU A 98 -14.52 0.05 -2.21
CA GLU A 98 -14.21 -0.46 -3.55
C GLU A 98 -13.53 -1.83 -3.51
N LEU A 99 -12.65 -2.07 -2.53
CA LEU A 99 -11.88 -3.31 -2.41
C LEU A 99 -12.62 -4.44 -1.70
N ALA A 100 -13.46 -4.15 -0.70
CA ALA A 100 -14.12 -5.18 0.11
C ALA A 100 -14.98 -6.17 -0.70
N PRO A 101 -15.73 -5.74 -1.75
CA PRO A 101 -16.42 -6.67 -2.63
C PRO A 101 -15.49 -7.63 -3.40
N GLN A 102 -14.22 -7.24 -3.60
CA GLN A 102 -13.21 -7.95 -4.39
C GLN A 102 -12.13 -8.58 -3.49
N LYS A 103 -12.47 -8.85 -2.23
CA LYS A 103 -11.52 -9.35 -1.23
C LYS A 103 -10.90 -10.69 -1.65
N ALA A 104 -11.68 -11.60 -2.22
CA ALA A 104 -11.20 -12.92 -2.61
C ALA A 104 -10.14 -12.83 -3.72
N GLU A 105 -10.35 -11.95 -4.70
CA GLU A 105 -9.44 -11.67 -5.80
C GLU A 105 -8.12 -11.07 -5.29
N LEU A 106 -8.21 -10.18 -4.30
CA LEU A 106 -7.02 -9.59 -3.65
C LEU A 106 -6.26 -10.62 -2.81
N GLU A 107 -6.96 -11.50 -2.08
CA GLU A 107 -6.34 -12.58 -1.33
C GLU A 107 -5.61 -13.55 -2.26
N GLU A 108 -6.23 -13.95 -3.36
CA GLU A 108 -5.60 -14.82 -4.37
C GLU A 108 -4.38 -14.15 -5.01
N PHE A 109 -4.51 -12.89 -5.41
CA PHE A 109 -3.38 -12.12 -5.92
C PHE A 109 -2.25 -12.03 -4.90
N PHE A 110 -2.56 -11.74 -3.64
CA PHE A 110 -1.57 -11.61 -2.58
C PHE A 110 -0.75 -12.88 -2.40
N GLN A 111 -1.34 -14.08 -2.54
CA GLN A 111 -0.56 -15.33 -2.43
C GLN A 111 0.59 -15.45 -3.44
N ARG A 112 0.49 -14.79 -4.60
CA ARG A 112 1.51 -14.86 -5.66
C ARG A 112 2.27 -13.56 -5.91
N GLY A 113 1.72 -12.43 -5.50
CA GLY A 113 2.23 -11.10 -5.81
C GLY A 113 2.62 -10.29 -4.58
N VAL A 114 2.77 -8.99 -4.79
CA VAL A 114 3.11 -7.98 -3.77
C VAL A 114 2.02 -6.92 -3.73
N LEU A 115 1.61 -6.53 -2.53
CA LEU A 115 0.72 -5.39 -2.32
C LEU A 115 1.51 -4.26 -1.67
N TYR A 116 1.54 -3.11 -2.30
CA TYR A 116 2.05 -1.88 -1.71
C TYR A 116 0.86 -1.00 -1.32
N GLY A 117 0.75 -0.65 -0.05
CA GLY A 117 -0.26 0.27 0.45
C GLY A 117 0.41 1.47 1.09
N ALA A 118 0.08 2.67 0.63
CA ALA A 118 0.52 3.92 1.25
C ALA A 118 -0.65 4.62 1.94
N SER A 119 -0.41 5.11 3.16
CA SER A 119 -1.42 5.86 3.93
C SER A 119 -2.73 5.05 4.01
N ALA A 120 -3.81 5.51 3.37
CA ALA A 120 -5.07 4.79 3.23
C ALA A 120 -4.90 3.34 2.75
N GLY A 121 -4.01 3.09 1.78
CA GLY A 121 -3.69 1.75 1.29
C GLY A 121 -3.14 0.85 2.39
N ALA A 122 -2.22 1.33 3.22
CA ALA A 122 -1.67 0.55 4.33
C ALA A 122 -2.75 0.22 5.38
N MET A 123 -3.64 1.18 5.68
CA MET A 123 -4.70 1.02 6.67
C MET A 123 -5.69 -0.09 6.30
N VAL A 124 -6.11 -0.16 5.03
CA VAL A 124 -7.14 -1.12 4.60
C VAL A 124 -6.62 -2.56 4.50
N LEU A 125 -5.31 -2.78 4.37
CA LEU A 125 -4.72 -4.12 4.23
C LEU A 125 -4.73 -4.93 5.54
N GLY A 126 -4.67 -4.24 6.68
CA GLY A 126 -4.68 -4.85 8.00
C GLY A 126 -6.08 -5.31 8.46
N ARG A 127 -6.19 -5.67 9.74
CA ARG A 127 -7.46 -6.11 10.36
C ARG A 127 -8.53 -5.01 10.40
N GLY A 128 -8.11 -3.74 10.32
CA GLY A 128 -8.97 -2.58 10.30
C GLY A 128 -8.29 -1.33 10.79
N PHE A 129 -9.06 -0.25 10.85
CA PHE A 129 -8.58 1.08 11.21
C PHE A 129 -9.68 1.89 11.91
N THR A 130 -9.27 2.93 12.63
CA THR A 130 -10.20 3.89 13.23
C THR A 130 -10.24 5.16 12.38
N MET A 131 -11.43 5.60 11.99
CA MET A 131 -11.66 6.86 11.28
C MET A 131 -12.86 7.58 11.90
N GLY A 132 -12.73 8.87 12.21
CA GLY A 132 -13.81 9.63 12.86
C GLY A 132 -14.31 9.03 14.18
N GLY A 133 -13.41 8.36 14.93
CA GLY A 133 -13.75 7.66 16.18
C GLY A 133 -14.49 6.33 16.01
N THR A 134 -14.73 5.89 14.77
CA THR A 134 -15.42 4.62 14.46
C THR A 134 -14.42 3.59 13.96
N TRP A 135 -14.59 2.34 14.40
CA TRP A 135 -13.80 1.20 13.90
C TRP A 135 -14.36 0.69 12.57
N HIS A 136 -13.49 0.54 11.58
CA HIS A 136 -13.78 -0.05 10.27
C HIS A 136 -12.99 -1.35 10.10
N PRO A 137 -13.64 -2.51 9.94
CA PRO A 137 -12.96 -3.75 9.58
C PRO A 137 -12.25 -3.61 8.23
N GLY A 138 -10.97 -3.98 8.17
CA GLY A 138 -10.18 -3.92 6.95
C GLY A 138 -10.33 -5.18 6.10
N LEU A 139 -9.44 -5.34 5.13
CA LEU A 139 -9.36 -6.54 4.30
C LEU A 139 -8.80 -7.74 5.09
N ALA A 140 -8.07 -7.51 6.18
CA ALA A 140 -7.46 -8.52 7.02
C ALA A 140 -6.54 -9.48 6.23
N LEU A 141 -5.70 -8.92 5.34
CA LEU A 141 -4.64 -9.69 4.68
C LEU A 141 -3.43 -9.90 5.61
N GLY A 142 -3.37 -9.16 6.71
CA GLY A 142 -2.52 -9.43 7.86
C GLY A 142 -3.18 -9.02 9.18
N GLU A 143 -2.78 -9.68 10.27
CA GLU A 143 -3.33 -9.49 11.62
C GLU A 143 -2.67 -8.30 12.35
N PHE A 144 -2.65 -7.14 11.70
CA PHE A 144 -2.07 -5.89 12.23
C PHE A 144 -2.98 -4.69 12.00
N GLU A 145 -2.69 -3.58 12.67
CA GLU A 145 -3.18 -2.24 12.30
C GLU A 145 -2.04 -1.34 11.87
N ALA A 146 -2.17 -0.70 10.71
CA ALA A 146 -1.24 0.32 10.27
C ALA A 146 -1.72 1.69 10.76
N LEU A 147 -0.94 2.31 11.64
CA LEU A 147 -1.10 3.69 12.09
C LEU A 147 -0.19 4.54 11.21
N VAL A 148 -0.78 5.22 10.23
CA VAL A 148 -0.08 6.02 9.22
C VAL A 148 0.06 7.48 9.66
N HIS A 149 0.96 8.23 9.03
CA HIS A 149 1.34 9.60 9.44
C HIS A 149 1.72 9.68 10.93
N PHE A 150 2.34 8.62 11.43
CA PHE A 150 2.49 8.41 12.86
C PHE A 150 3.65 9.20 13.43
N THR A 151 3.38 10.02 14.45
CA THR A 151 4.35 10.97 15.05
C THR A 151 4.43 10.88 16.58
N VAL A 152 3.69 9.97 17.21
CA VAL A 152 3.44 9.96 18.68
C VAL A 152 3.66 8.59 19.30
N GLU A 153 3.25 8.39 20.56
CA GLU A 153 3.27 7.07 21.21
C GLU A 153 2.16 6.15 20.68
N LEU A 154 2.46 4.85 20.64
CA LEU A 154 1.47 3.85 20.21
C LEU A 154 0.30 3.82 21.21
N PRO A 155 -0.95 3.75 20.74
CA PRO A 155 -2.09 3.66 21.63
C PRO A 155 -1.99 2.37 22.44
N ALA A 156 -2.25 2.47 23.75
CA ALA A 156 -2.27 1.33 24.67
C ALA A 156 -3.52 0.47 24.44
N ARG A 157 -3.54 -0.30 23.34
CA ARG A 157 -4.61 -1.23 22.98
C ARG A 157 -4.07 -2.57 22.48
N PRO A 158 -4.81 -3.67 22.66
CA PRO A 158 -4.33 -5.00 22.30
C PRO A 158 -4.28 -5.21 20.78
N GLY A 159 -3.31 -6.01 20.34
CA GLY A 159 -3.06 -6.35 18.94
C GLY A 159 -1.72 -5.85 18.44
N LEU A 160 -1.33 -6.29 17.25
CA LEU A 160 -0.11 -5.83 16.59
C LEU A 160 -0.38 -4.48 15.93
N LEU A 161 0.40 -3.47 16.31
CA LEU A 161 0.29 -2.11 15.79
C LEU A 161 1.60 -1.72 15.11
N TYR A 162 1.51 -1.25 13.87
CA TYR A 162 2.63 -0.67 13.14
C TYR A 162 2.45 0.84 13.09
N GLY A 163 3.25 1.57 13.86
CA GLY A 163 3.40 3.01 13.70
C GLY A 163 4.30 3.29 12.50
N LEU A 164 3.74 3.94 11.48
CA LEU A 164 4.39 4.23 10.20
C LEU A 164 4.47 5.76 10.02
N PRO A 165 5.63 6.38 10.31
CA PRO A 165 5.88 7.78 10.01
C PRO A 165 5.82 8.08 8.51
N GLU A 166 5.62 9.36 8.14
CA GLU A 166 5.73 9.81 6.75
C GLU A 166 7.11 9.49 6.16
N GLY A 167 7.16 9.08 4.89
CA GLY A 167 8.38 8.62 4.18
C GLY A 167 8.90 7.25 4.60
N GLN A 168 8.41 6.69 5.71
CA GLN A 168 8.88 5.41 6.25
C GLN A 168 7.89 4.28 5.97
N GLY A 169 8.39 3.05 6.07
CA GLY A 169 7.54 1.89 5.92
C GLY A 169 8.11 0.58 6.44
N LEU A 170 7.32 -0.46 6.23
CA LEU A 170 7.55 -1.82 6.70
C LEU A 170 7.14 -2.81 5.60
N ALA A 171 8.02 -3.75 5.27
CA ALA A 171 7.69 -4.89 4.42
C ALA A 171 7.45 -6.13 5.29
N VAL A 172 6.30 -6.77 5.14
CA VAL A 172 5.85 -7.90 5.96
C VAL A 172 5.41 -9.06 5.07
N ALA A 173 5.92 -10.27 5.34
CA ALA A 173 5.44 -11.48 4.68
C ALA A 173 4.03 -11.87 5.15
N ASN A 174 3.34 -12.72 4.40
CA ASN A 174 2.05 -13.30 4.82
C ASN A 174 2.12 -14.12 6.13
N THR A 175 3.32 -14.55 6.54
CA THR A 175 3.60 -15.20 7.82
C THR A 175 3.62 -14.20 9.00
N GLY A 176 3.62 -12.90 8.72
CA GLY A 176 3.84 -11.84 9.70
C GLY A 176 5.31 -11.50 9.95
N GLU A 177 6.26 -12.17 9.27
CA GLU A 177 7.68 -11.87 9.36
C GLU A 177 7.98 -10.48 8.77
N ILE A 178 8.70 -9.66 9.53
CA ILE A 178 9.21 -8.36 9.04
C ILE A 178 10.43 -8.63 8.15
N LEU A 179 10.31 -8.33 6.87
CA LEU A 179 11.36 -8.53 5.87
C LEU A 179 12.27 -7.31 5.73
N ALA A 180 11.71 -6.11 5.91
CA ALA A 180 12.45 -4.86 5.89
C ALA A 180 11.69 -3.77 6.66
N LYS A 181 12.42 -2.79 7.17
CA LYS A 181 11.90 -1.60 7.86
C LYS A 181 12.82 -0.42 7.56
N SER A 182 12.27 0.78 7.39
CA SER A 182 13.05 2.02 7.34
C SER A 182 13.93 2.19 8.59
N SER A 183 15.12 2.76 8.40
CA SER A 183 16.16 2.85 9.42
C SER A 183 15.83 3.80 10.58
N GLY A 184 14.96 4.81 10.37
CA GLY A 184 14.35 5.62 11.44
C GLY A 184 15.23 6.73 11.98
#